data_AF-A0A926D741-F1
#
_entry.id   AF-A0A926D741-F1
#
_cell.length_a   1.000
_cell.length_b   1.000
_cell.length_c   1.000
_cell.angle_alpha   90.00
_cell.angle_beta   90.00
_cell.angle_gamma   90.00
#
_symmetry.space_group_name_H-M   'P 1'
#
loop_
_entity.id
_entity.type
_entity.pdbx_description
1 polymer ?
#
loop_
_entity_poly.entity_id
_entity_poly.type
_entity_poly.pdbx_seq_one_letter_code
_entity_poly.pdbx_strand_id
1 'polypeptide(L)'
;MERKLLSFLGIARKAGKLCLGQDVAVESIRSGNAALLVLSNDISGKSGAKIRRVAEEFAIPILQIPAGMDQLERMLGKRAGILAVTDAGFAKRILELARESGIFQDETSEEEISTRKQGEEHAI
;
A
#
# COMPACT_ATOMS: atom_id res chain seq x y z
N MET A 1 9.31 -12.90 -11.32
CA MET A 1 9.03 -12.82 -9.86
C MET A 1 7.90 -11.84 -9.53
N GLU A 2 7.68 -10.78 -10.33
CA GLU A 2 6.55 -9.84 -10.23
C GLU A 2 5.16 -10.48 -9.99
N ARG A 3 4.88 -11.61 -10.65
CA ARG A 3 3.60 -12.33 -10.51
C ARG A 3 3.24 -12.70 -9.06
N LYS A 4 4.23 -12.98 -8.20
CA LYS A 4 3.96 -13.36 -6.80
C LYS A 4 3.41 -12.19 -6.00
N LEU A 5 4.05 -11.02 -6.11
CA LEU A 5 3.60 -9.78 -5.47
C LEU A 5 2.19 -9.41 -5.92
N LEU A 6 1.96 -9.39 -7.24
CA LEU A 6 0.66 -9.03 -7.79
C LEU A 6 -0.44 -10.04 -7.41
N SER A 7 -0.13 -11.35 -7.39
CA SER A 7 -1.08 -12.37 -6.93
C SER A 7 -1.42 -12.19 -5.45
N PHE A 8 -0.44 -11.82 -4.63
CA PHE A 8 -0.63 -11.58 -3.20
C PHE A 8 -1.48 -10.32 -2.94
N LEU A 9 -1.33 -9.26 -3.75
CA LEU A 9 -2.24 -8.11 -3.74
C LEU A 9 -3.70 -8.51 -4.04
N GLY A 10 -3.90 -9.46 -4.96
CA GLY A 10 -5.23 -10.04 -5.22
C GLY A 10 -5.82 -10.75 -3.99
N ILE A 11 -5.00 -11.51 -3.25
CA ILE A 11 -5.41 -12.15 -2.00
C ILE A 11 -5.76 -11.10 -0.94
N ALA A 12 -4.93 -10.06 -0.78
CA ALA A 12 -5.19 -8.97 0.16
C ALA A 12 -6.53 -8.25 -0.15
N ARG A 13 -6.82 -8.00 -1.43
CA ARG A 13 -8.13 -7.46 -1.86
C ARG A 13 -9.28 -8.38 -1.47
N LYS A 14 -9.16 -9.68 -1.74
CA LYS A 14 -10.22 -10.66 -1.41
C LYS A 14 -10.46 -10.76 0.10
N ALA A 15 -9.42 -10.55 0.91
CA ALA A 15 -9.50 -10.49 2.37
C ALA A 15 -10.05 -9.15 2.91
N GLY A 16 -10.37 -8.17 2.05
CA GLY A 16 -10.82 -6.85 2.46
C GLY A 16 -9.74 -5.97 3.09
N LYS A 17 -8.46 -6.33 2.91
CA LYS A 17 -7.30 -5.62 3.52
C LYS A 17 -6.61 -4.64 2.56
N LEU A 18 -7.32 -4.26 1.50
CA LEU A 18 -6.82 -3.37 0.46
C LEU A 18 -7.88 -2.35 0.04
N CYS A 19 -7.56 -1.07 0.18
CA CYS A 19 -8.36 0.04 -0.32
C CYS A 19 -7.81 0.53 -1.66
N LEU A 20 -8.70 0.94 -2.58
CA LEU A 20 -8.36 1.23 -3.97
C LEU A 20 -8.82 2.64 -4.36
N GLY A 21 -7.84 3.52 -4.61
CA GLY A 21 -8.06 4.91 -5.01
C GLY A 21 -7.42 5.89 -4.04
N GLN A 22 -7.22 7.12 -4.52
CA GLN A 22 -6.55 8.17 -3.76
C GLN A 22 -7.32 8.59 -2.51
N ASP A 23 -8.60 8.90 -2.64
CA ASP A 23 -9.38 9.50 -1.54
C ASP A 23 -9.56 8.53 -0.37
N VAL A 24 -9.88 7.26 -0.66
CA VAL A 24 -9.95 6.19 0.34
C VAL A 24 -8.59 5.87 0.97
N ALA A 25 -7.49 6.01 0.21
CA ALA A 25 -6.15 5.86 0.78
C ALA A 25 -5.83 7.00 1.75
N VAL A 26 -6.12 8.25 1.38
CA VAL A 26 -5.94 9.42 2.26
C VAL A 26 -6.78 9.30 3.52
N GLU A 27 -8.05 8.87 3.41
CA GLU A 27 -8.91 8.63 4.56
C GLU A 27 -8.36 7.53 5.48
N SER A 28 -7.89 6.43 4.89
CA SER A 28 -7.29 5.31 5.63
C SER A 28 -6.02 5.72 6.38
N ILE A 29 -5.16 6.56 5.76
CA ILE A 29 -3.98 7.14 6.43
C ILE A 29 -4.40 8.00 7.62
N ARG A 30 -5.34 8.93 7.40
CA ARG A 30 -5.81 9.86 8.44
C ARG A 30 -6.51 9.17 9.60
N SER A 31 -7.17 8.04 9.32
CA SER A 31 -7.84 7.22 10.33
C SER A 31 -6.89 6.26 11.05
N GLY A 32 -5.59 6.24 10.70
CA GLY A 32 -4.59 5.35 11.28
C GLY A 32 -4.69 3.89 10.83
N ASN A 33 -5.52 3.59 9.84
CA ASN A 33 -5.77 2.23 9.34
C ASN A 33 -4.78 1.79 8.26
N ALA A 34 -4.16 2.74 7.53
CA ALA A 34 -3.20 2.41 6.50
C ALA A 34 -1.86 1.95 7.11
N ALA A 35 -1.40 0.78 6.71
CA ALA A 35 -0.11 0.21 7.10
C ALA A 35 0.96 0.33 6.00
N LEU A 36 0.55 0.39 4.72
CA LEU A 36 1.44 0.55 3.57
C LEU A 36 0.67 1.14 2.39
N LEU A 37 1.30 2.02 1.63
CA LEU A 37 0.80 2.50 0.35
C LEU A 37 1.50 1.80 -0.80
N VAL A 38 0.73 1.38 -1.80
CA VAL A 38 1.27 0.79 -3.03
C VAL A 38 0.87 1.67 -4.22
N LEU A 39 1.87 2.13 -4.98
CA LEU A 39 1.69 3.03 -6.12
C LEU A 39 2.01 2.30 -7.42
N SER A 40 1.21 2.57 -8.45
CA SER A 40 1.50 2.13 -9.81
C SER A 40 2.66 2.93 -10.41
N ASN A 41 3.37 2.33 -11.36
CA ASN A 41 4.46 2.97 -12.11
C ASN A 41 3.97 4.20 -12.90
N ASP A 42 2.80 4.09 -13.50
CA ASP A 42 2.16 5.09 -14.36
C ASP A 42 1.31 6.12 -13.59
N ILE A 43 1.54 6.26 -12.28
CA ILE A 43 0.83 7.26 -11.49
C ILE A 43 1.17 8.68 -11.96
N SER A 44 0.13 9.53 -12.12
CA SER A 44 0.36 10.92 -12.51
C SER A 44 1.17 11.67 -11.45
N GLY A 45 2.07 12.57 -11.88
CA GLY A 45 2.90 13.34 -10.95
C GLY A 45 2.09 14.13 -9.91
N LYS A 46 0.91 14.66 -10.30
CA LYS A 46 0.00 15.36 -9.38
C LYS A 46 -0.55 14.43 -8.29
N SER A 47 -1.02 13.24 -8.64
CA SER A 47 -1.54 12.26 -7.67
C SER A 47 -0.43 11.68 -6.81
N GLY A 48 0.72 11.35 -7.40
CA GLY A 48 1.90 10.85 -6.70
C GLY A 48 2.43 11.83 -5.67
N ALA A 49 2.60 13.10 -6.03
CA ALA A 49 3.05 14.13 -5.09
C ALA A 49 2.08 14.34 -3.93
N LYS A 50 0.76 14.34 -4.22
CA LYS A 50 -0.27 14.49 -3.19
C LYS A 50 -0.23 13.35 -2.17
N ILE A 51 -0.21 12.10 -2.63
CA ILE A 51 -0.23 10.95 -1.72
C ILE A 51 1.10 10.81 -0.96
N ARG A 52 2.24 11.10 -1.59
CA ARG A 52 3.56 11.11 -0.94
C ARG A 52 3.62 12.10 0.21
N ARG A 53 3.13 13.32 0.00
CA ARG A 53 3.05 14.35 1.07
C ARG A 53 2.23 13.88 2.26
N VAL A 54 1.07 13.26 2.02
CA VAL A 54 0.21 12.75 3.10
C VAL A 54 0.86 11.55 3.79
N ALA A 55 1.53 10.68 3.05
CA ALA A 55 2.23 9.55 3.64
C ALA A 55 3.39 9.99 4.54
N GLU A 56 4.17 10.99 4.10
CA GLU A 56 5.27 11.59 4.86
C GLU A 56 4.77 12.21 6.17
N GLU A 57 3.66 12.97 6.12
CA GLU A 57 3.03 13.57 7.31
C GLU A 57 2.63 12.53 8.38
N PHE A 58 2.29 11.31 7.98
CA PHE A 58 1.83 10.23 8.86
C PHE A 58 2.83 9.06 9.00
N ALA A 59 4.05 9.22 8.48
CA ALA A 59 5.09 8.19 8.45
C ALA A 59 4.63 6.83 7.87
N ILE A 60 3.83 6.86 6.80
CA ILE A 60 3.35 5.66 6.13
C ILE A 60 4.32 5.26 5.01
N PRO A 61 4.83 4.01 4.99
CA PRO A 61 5.73 3.58 3.94
C PRO A 61 5.04 3.55 2.58
N ILE A 62 5.82 3.82 1.54
CA ILE A 62 5.37 3.79 0.15
C ILE A 62 6.17 2.76 -0.63
N LEU A 63 5.46 1.91 -1.36
CA LEU A 63 6.03 0.97 -2.32
C LEU A 63 5.53 1.29 -3.72
N GLN A 64 6.44 1.68 -4.63
CA GLN A 64 6.10 1.77 -6.04
C GLN A 64 6.40 0.44 -6.74
N ILE A 65 5.42 -0.09 -7.47
CA ILE A 65 5.53 -1.38 -8.16
C ILE A 65 5.63 -1.18 -9.68
N PRO A 66 6.31 -2.08 -10.42
CA PRO A 66 6.43 -2.03 -11.88
C PRO A 66 5.13 -2.43 -12.59
N ALA A 67 3.97 -2.19 -11.99
CA ALA A 67 2.67 -2.45 -12.56
C ALA A 67 1.94 -1.15 -12.89
N GLY A 68 1.31 -1.12 -14.06
CA GLY A 68 0.46 -0.01 -14.49
C GLY A 68 -0.97 -0.13 -13.96
N MET A 69 -1.73 0.97 -13.99
CA MET A 69 -3.12 1.00 -13.54
C MET A 69 -4.01 -0.01 -14.29
N ASP A 70 -3.76 -0.22 -15.58
CA ASP A 70 -4.48 -1.20 -16.41
C ASP A 70 -4.22 -2.65 -15.96
N GLN A 71 -3.00 -2.95 -15.50
CA GLN A 71 -2.67 -4.27 -14.96
C GLN A 71 -3.32 -4.47 -13.58
N LEU A 72 -3.28 -3.43 -12.74
CA LEU A 72 -3.98 -3.42 -11.46
C LEU A 72 -5.50 -3.55 -11.63
N GLU A 73 -6.08 -2.92 -12.64
CA GLU A 73 -7.50 -3.05 -12.97
C GLU A 73 -7.88 -4.47 -13.32
N ARG A 74 -7.12 -5.15 -14.19
CA ARG A 74 -7.41 -6.55 -14.56
C ARG A 74 -7.33 -7.51 -13.39
N MET A 75 -6.41 -7.27 -12.46
CA MET A 75 -6.15 -8.18 -11.34
C MET A 75 -7.05 -7.91 -10.15
N LEU A 76 -7.24 -6.65 -9.82
CA LEU A 76 -8.03 -6.24 -8.69
C LEU A 76 -9.50 -6.18 -9.14
N GLY A 77 -9.79 -5.57 -10.30
CA GLY A 77 -11.15 -5.30 -10.78
C GLY A 77 -11.58 -3.85 -10.54
N LYS A 78 -10.61 -2.93 -10.40
CA LYS A 78 -10.84 -1.47 -10.33
C LYS A 78 -9.57 -0.74 -10.77
N ARG A 79 -9.71 0.23 -11.68
CA ARG A 79 -8.61 1.08 -12.09
C ARG A 79 -8.18 2.01 -10.96
N ALA A 80 -6.98 1.81 -10.44
CA ALA A 80 -6.41 2.62 -9.36
C ALA A 80 -4.89 2.64 -9.46
N GLY A 81 -4.30 3.82 -9.38
CA GLY A 81 -2.84 4.00 -9.26
C GLY A 81 -2.33 4.10 -7.83
N ILE A 82 -3.24 4.18 -6.85
CA ILE A 82 -2.94 4.28 -5.42
C ILE A 82 -3.76 3.21 -4.70
N LEU A 83 -3.08 2.40 -3.91
CA LEU A 83 -3.65 1.36 -3.08
C LEU A 83 -3.19 1.59 -1.63
N ALA A 84 -4.06 1.37 -0.66
CA ALA A 84 -3.68 1.36 0.75
C ALA A 84 -3.93 -0.03 1.33
N VAL A 85 -2.88 -0.63 1.90
CA VAL A 85 -2.97 -1.88 2.66
C VAL A 85 -3.33 -1.53 4.07
N THR A 86 -4.42 -2.09 4.59
CA THR A 86 -4.97 -1.74 5.92
C THR A 86 -4.62 -2.76 7.01
N ASP A 87 -3.74 -3.69 6.69
CA ASP A 87 -3.30 -4.75 7.59
C ASP A 87 -1.78 -4.85 7.62
N ALA A 88 -1.21 -4.83 8.81
CA ALA A 88 0.24 -4.85 9.01
C ALA A 88 0.89 -6.16 8.56
N GLY A 89 0.20 -7.30 8.70
CA GLY A 89 0.69 -8.61 8.25
C GLY A 89 0.78 -8.68 6.73
N PHE A 90 -0.26 -8.21 6.03
CA PHE A 90 -0.21 -8.07 4.58
C PHE A 90 0.84 -7.06 4.13
N ALA A 91 0.96 -5.90 4.78
CA ALA A 91 1.96 -4.88 4.46
C ALA A 91 3.38 -5.44 4.55
N LYS A 92 3.71 -6.11 5.66
CA LYS A 92 5.01 -6.77 5.85
C LYS A 92 5.29 -7.78 4.73
N ARG A 93 4.33 -8.65 4.44
CA ARG A 93 4.52 -9.69 3.41
C ARG A 93 4.66 -9.12 2.00
N ILE A 94 3.96 -8.03 1.69
CA ILE A 94 4.08 -7.30 0.42
C ILE A 94 5.48 -6.72 0.28
N LEU A 95 6.02 -6.09 1.33
CA LEU A 95 7.39 -5.56 1.33
C LEU A 95 8.44 -6.66 1.16
N GLU A 96 8.27 -7.82 1.82
CA GLU A 96 9.13 -8.99 1.62
C GLU A 96 9.09 -9.49 0.17
N LEU A 97 7.90 -9.61 -0.43
CA LEU A 97 7.77 -10.06 -1.82
C LEU A 97 8.37 -9.06 -2.82
N ALA A 98 8.30 -7.76 -2.52
CA ALA A 98 8.94 -6.72 -3.30
C ALA A 98 10.48 -6.80 -3.19
N ARG A 99 10.99 -7.02 -1.97
CA ARG A 99 12.42 -7.31 -1.67
C ARG A 99 12.95 -8.47 -2.50
N GLU A 100 12.27 -9.61 -2.43
CA GLU A 100 12.63 -10.82 -3.17
C GLU A 100 12.59 -10.64 -4.69
N SER A 101 11.79 -9.69 -5.18
CA SER A 101 11.63 -9.42 -6.60
C SER A 101 12.60 -8.36 -7.15
N GLY A 102 13.42 -7.73 -6.29
CA GLY A 102 14.31 -6.62 -6.67
C GLY A 102 13.57 -5.32 -7.02
N ILE A 103 12.33 -5.18 -6.56
CA ILE A 103 11.50 -3.99 -6.79
C ILE A 103 11.75 -3.03 -5.62
N PHE A 104 12.77 -2.18 -5.77
CA PHE A 104 13.06 -1.12 -4.81
C PHE A 104 13.46 0.18 -5.49
N GLN A 105 12.72 1.23 -5.15
CA GLN A 105 13.19 2.61 -5.16
C GLN A 105 13.09 3.03 -3.69
N ASP A 106 14.26 3.14 -3.05
CA ASP A 106 14.43 3.54 -1.66
C ASP A 106 13.89 4.96 -1.46
N GLU A 107 12.92 5.13 -0.56
CA GLU A 107 12.67 6.42 0.12
C GLU A 107 11.68 6.21 1.29
N THR A 108 11.97 5.32 2.24
CA THR A 108 11.61 5.53 3.66
C THR A 108 12.35 4.52 4.54
N SER A 109 13.16 5.06 5.46
CA SER A 109 14.04 4.39 6.41
C SER A 109 13.37 3.27 7.21
N GLU A 110 14.14 2.20 7.47
CA GLU A 110 13.69 0.90 7.97
C GLU A 110 13.24 0.85 9.46
N GLU A 111 13.00 1.97 10.15
CA GLU A 111 12.86 1.95 11.62
C GLU A 111 11.45 2.05 12.23
N GLU A 112 10.39 2.41 11.51
CA GLU A 112 9.10 2.72 12.19
C GLU A 112 8.02 1.61 12.24
N ILE A 113 8.24 0.43 11.65
CA ILE A 113 7.19 -0.62 11.57
C ILE A 113 7.01 -1.39 12.91
N SER A 114 7.73 -1.04 13.99
CA SER A 114 7.75 -1.82 15.24
C SER A 114 6.75 -1.39 16.33
N THR A 115 6.06 -0.25 16.25
CA THR A 115 5.33 0.31 17.43
C THR A 115 3.79 0.33 17.40
N ARG A 116 3.09 -0.22 16.38
CA ARG A 116 1.61 -0.27 16.39
C ARG A 116 1.03 -1.65 16.76
N LYS A 117 1.59 -2.31 17.77
CA LYS A 117 0.86 -3.36 18.49
C LYS A 117 -0.03 -2.72 19.56
N GLN A 118 -1.27 -3.23 19.65
CA GLN A 118 -2.32 -3.01 20.66
C GLN A 118 -3.19 -1.74 20.54
N GLY A 119 -4.37 -1.99 19.98
CA GLY A 119 -5.56 -1.13 20.06
C GLY A 119 -6.83 -1.90 19.70
N GLU A 120 -6.88 -3.21 19.96
CA GLU A 120 -8.16 -3.91 20.17
C GLU A 120 -8.47 -3.79 21.66
N GLU A 121 -9.28 -2.80 22.05
CA GLU A 121 -10.02 -2.89 23.30
C GLU A 121 -11.35 -2.12 23.19
N HIS A 122 -12.43 -2.89 23.27
CA HIS A 122 -13.78 -2.55 23.73
C HIS A 122 -14.40 -1.20 23.34
N ALA A 123 -15.39 -1.26 22.44
CA ALA A 123 -16.61 -0.49 22.64
C ALA A 123 -17.70 -1.46 23.14
N ILE A 124 -17.85 -1.47 24.46
CA ILE A 124 -19.04 -1.93 25.19
C ILE A 124 -20.31 -1.24 24.69
#